data_AF-A0A354Q5Q7-F1
#
_entry.id   AF-A0A354Q5Q7-F1
#
_cell.length_a   1.000
_cell.length_b   1.000
_cell.length_c   1.000
_cell.angle_alpha   90.00
_cell.angle_beta   90.00
_cell.angle_gamma   90.00
#
_symmetry.space_group_name_H-M   'P 1'
#
loop_
_entity.id
_entity.type
_entity.pdbx_description
1 polymer ?
#
loop_
_entity_poly.entity_id
_entity_poly.type
_entity_poly.pdbx_seq_one_letter_code
_entity_poly.pdbx_strand_id
1 'polypeptide(L)'
;MSSLIHQLNLFFEVLPERLHRWRWWVLLLYVILMSFLAAGIPRFAFTWANEDMFAKDDPVQISQDKIRELFGGTVILGMAYRPVDGDLFSERSLGALQNIHKVLDEETTNGVDNPDNSFGLLSEVESLINTTYIEVEGDSIRFRDFIGENLPQSPEQSRLL
;
A
#
# COMPACT_ATOMS: atom_id res chain seq x y z
N MET A 1 27.27 21.45 -45.41
CA MET A 1 26.28 21.69 -44.34
C MET A 1 25.33 22.85 -44.66
N SER A 2 25.76 23.94 -45.31
CA SER A 2 24.89 25.06 -45.71
C SER A 2 23.83 24.70 -46.76
N SER A 3 24.13 23.79 -47.70
CA SER A 3 23.19 23.38 -48.76
C SER A 3 21.96 22.64 -48.23
N LEU A 4 22.14 21.75 -47.24
CA LEU A 4 21.05 21.01 -46.59
C LEU A 4 20.09 21.94 -45.84
N ILE A 5 20.63 22.91 -45.11
CA ILE A 5 19.83 23.89 -44.37
C ILE A 5 19.05 24.76 -45.34
N HIS A 6 19.67 25.15 -46.46
CA HIS A 6 18.99 25.96 -47.47
C HIS A 6 17.87 25.20 -48.20
N GLN A 7 18.07 23.90 -48.45
CA GLN A 7 17.04 23.02 -49.02
C GLN A 7 15.88 22.75 -48.06
N LEU A 8 16.16 22.56 -46.77
CA LEU A 8 15.13 22.47 -45.73
C LEU A 8 14.33 23.77 -45.65
N ASN A 9 14.99 24.92 -45.70
CA ASN A 9 14.31 26.21 -45.62
C ASN A 9 13.35 26.44 -46.79
N LEU A 10 13.79 26.15 -48.02
CA LEU A 10 12.94 26.20 -49.22
C LEU A 10 11.78 25.20 -49.15
N PHE A 11 12.00 24.03 -48.55
CA PHE A 11 10.94 23.03 -48.36
C PHE A 11 9.90 23.50 -47.33
N PHE A 12 10.33 24.09 -46.20
CA PHE A 12 9.46 24.67 -45.19
C PHE A 12 8.75 25.95 -45.65
N GLU A 13 9.29 26.67 -46.63
CA GLU A 13 8.67 27.87 -47.21
C GLU A 13 7.48 27.54 -48.11
N VAL A 14 7.57 26.46 -48.90
CA VAL A 14 6.51 26.03 -49.84
C VAL A 14 5.48 25.09 -49.18
N LEU A 15 5.84 24.45 -48.07
CA LEU A 15 4.98 23.56 -47.30
C LEU A 15 3.65 24.22 -46.90
N PRO A 16 3.62 25.40 -46.25
CA PRO A 16 2.39 26.05 -45.78
C PRO A 16 1.41 26.35 -46.91
N GLU A 17 1.88 26.84 -48.05
CA GLU A 17 1.03 27.20 -49.20
C GLU A 17 0.36 25.97 -49.81
N ARG A 18 1.09 24.85 -49.90
CA ARG A 18 0.58 23.58 -50.43
C ARG A 18 -0.35 22.88 -49.45
N LEU A 19 -0.05 22.97 -48.15
CA LEU A 19 -0.87 22.42 -47.07
C LEU A 19 -2.16 23.22 -46.86
N HIS A 20 -2.15 24.53 -47.15
CA HIS A 20 -3.31 25.41 -46.99
C HIS A 20 -4.53 24.94 -47.79
N ARG A 21 -4.33 24.41 -49.00
CA ARG A 21 -5.42 23.89 -49.84
C ARG A 21 -6.09 22.65 -49.25
N TRP A 22 -5.38 21.87 -48.43
CA TRP A 22 -5.83 20.59 -47.86
C TRP A 22 -5.96 20.64 -46.33
N ARG A 23 -6.12 21.83 -45.76
CA ARG A 23 -6.17 22.10 -44.31
C ARG A 23 -7.06 21.15 -43.54
N TRP A 24 -8.26 20.87 -44.04
CA TRP A 24 -9.21 19.99 -43.37
C TRP A 24 -8.73 18.53 -43.31
N TRP A 25 -8.05 18.04 -44.34
CA TRP A 25 -7.48 16.69 -44.35
C TRP A 25 -6.31 16.56 -43.37
N VAL A 26 -5.47 17.59 -43.26
CA VAL A 26 -4.35 17.58 -42.32
C VAL A 26 -4.84 17.68 -40.87
N LEU A 27 -5.86 18.49 -40.62
CA LEU A 27 -6.52 18.55 -39.31
C LEU A 27 -7.15 17.21 -38.94
N LEU A 28 -7.86 16.58 -39.88
CA LEU A 28 -8.48 15.27 -39.67
C LEU A 28 -7.41 14.20 -39.36
N LEU A 29 -6.31 14.16 -40.13
CA LEU A 29 -5.18 13.27 -39.87
C LEU A 29 -4.55 13.51 -38.49
N TYR A 30 -4.37 14.76 -38.11
CA TYR A 30 -3.82 15.13 -36.80
C TYR A 30 -4.71 14.66 -35.66
N VAL A 31 -6.03 14.86 -35.77
CA VAL A 31 -7.00 14.41 -34.77
C VAL A 31 -7.02 12.89 -34.68
N ILE A 32 -6.96 12.16 -35.81
CA ILE A 32 -6.85 10.70 -35.82
C ILE A 32 -5.58 10.24 -35.10
N LEU A 33 -4.43 10.84 -35.43
CA LEU A 33 -3.15 10.47 -34.83
C LEU A 33 -3.14 10.72 -33.33
N MET A 34 -3.66 11.87 -32.89
CA MET A 34 -3.78 12.17 -31.46
C MET A 34 -4.77 11.26 -30.75
N SER A 35 -5.90 10.93 -31.36
CA SER A 35 -6.85 9.98 -30.78
C SER A 35 -6.26 8.58 -30.67
N PHE A 36 -5.45 8.15 -31.64
CA PHE A 36 -4.75 6.87 -31.60
C PHE A 36 -3.71 6.83 -30.48
N LEU A 37 -2.94 7.92 -30.30
CA LEU A 37 -1.99 8.04 -29.20
C LEU A 37 -2.68 8.08 -27.84
N ALA A 38 -3.79 8.84 -27.73
CA ALA A 38 -4.60 8.94 -26.53
C ALA A 38 -5.25 7.60 -26.15
N ALA A 39 -5.66 6.79 -27.13
CA ALA A 39 -6.16 5.43 -26.89
C ALA A 39 -5.10 4.48 -26.31
N GLY A 40 -3.82 4.83 -26.41
CA GLY A 40 -2.71 4.12 -25.77
C GLY A 40 -2.48 4.50 -24.30
N ILE A 41 -2.94 5.68 -23.86
CA ILE A 41 -2.82 6.16 -22.47
C ILE A 41 -3.35 5.14 -21.45
N PRO A 42 -4.55 4.54 -21.61
CA PRO A 42 -5.06 3.57 -20.62
C PRO A 42 -4.28 2.25 -20.58
N ARG A 43 -3.40 1.96 -21.56
CA ARG A 43 -2.49 0.81 -21.51
C ARG A 43 -1.18 1.08 -20.78
N PHE A 44 -0.91 2.32 -20.38
CA PHE A 44 0.19 2.62 -19.46
C PHE A 44 -0.20 2.14 -18.07
N ALA A 45 0.10 0.88 -17.79
CA ALA A 45 0.09 0.35 -16.44
C ALA A 45 1.29 0.93 -15.70
N PHE A 46 1.11 2.10 -15.08
CA PHE A 46 2.01 2.55 -14.02
C PHE A 46 1.84 1.57 -12.85
N THR A 47 2.74 0.62 -12.71
CA THR A 47 2.82 -0.20 -11.50
C THR A 47 3.41 0.70 -10.41
N TRP A 48 2.54 1.22 -9.53
CA TRP A 48 2.94 2.02 -8.36
C TRP A 48 3.55 1.16 -7.25
N ALA A 49 3.89 -0.09 -7.54
CA ALA A 49 4.64 -0.95 -6.64
C ALA A 49 6.10 -0.48 -6.65
N ASN A 50 6.59 -0.01 -5.50
CA ASN A 50 7.98 0.45 -5.29
C ASN A 50 9.02 -0.59 -5.73
N GLU A 51 8.63 -1.87 -5.75
CA GLU A 51 9.45 -3.03 -6.12
C GLU A 51 9.74 -3.10 -7.64
N ASP A 52 8.85 -2.59 -8.50
CA ASP A 52 8.99 -2.64 -9.96
C ASP A 52 9.82 -1.49 -10.56
N MET A 53 10.16 -0.47 -9.75
CA MET A 53 11.04 0.64 -10.18
C MET A 53 12.52 0.24 -10.24
N PHE A 54 12.87 -0.89 -9.64
CA PHE A 54 14.22 -1.44 -9.69
C PHE A 54 14.33 -2.43 -10.87
N ALA A 55 15.43 -2.35 -11.63
CA ALA A 55 15.67 -3.30 -12.72
C ALA A 55 15.64 -4.73 -12.17
N LYS A 56 14.98 -5.66 -12.89
CA LYS A 56 14.77 -7.05 -12.46
C LYS A 56 16.07 -7.83 -12.15
N ASP A 57 17.22 -7.29 -12.56
CA ASP A 57 18.56 -7.85 -12.33
C ASP A 57 19.39 -7.08 -11.28
N ASP A 58 18.77 -6.23 -10.46
CA ASP A 58 19.49 -5.55 -9.37
C ASP A 58 19.91 -6.57 -8.28
N PRO A 59 21.21 -6.69 -7.94
CA PRO A 59 21.68 -7.59 -6.87
C PRO A 59 21.03 -7.32 -5.50
N VAL A 60 20.46 -6.13 -5.28
CA VAL A 60 19.70 -5.80 -4.08
C VAL A 60 18.37 -6.54 -4.03
N GLN A 61 17.66 -6.72 -5.15
CA GLN A 61 16.40 -7.47 -5.20
C GLN A 61 16.62 -8.96 -4.93
N ILE A 62 17.62 -9.56 -5.58
CA ILE A 62 17.95 -10.99 -5.41
C ILE A 62 18.31 -11.31 -3.94
N SER A 63 19.00 -10.37 -3.28
CA SER A 63 19.35 -10.50 -1.86
C SER A 63 18.11 -10.40 -0.97
N GLN A 64 17.19 -9.47 -1.26
CA GLN A 64 15.92 -9.37 -0.54
C GLN A 64 15.03 -10.59 -0.76
N ASP A 65 14.93 -11.11 -1.97
CA ASP A 65 14.17 -12.32 -2.28
C ASP A 65 14.72 -13.54 -1.55
N LYS A 66 16.06 -13.69 -1.50
CA LYS A 66 16.69 -14.75 -0.71
C LYS A 66 16.45 -14.60 0.79
N ILE A 67 16.47 -13.37 1.32
CA ILE A 67 16.10 -13.12 2.72
C ILE A 67 14.63 -13.49 2.93
N ARG A 68 13.75 -13.14 2.01
CA ARG A 68 12.31 -13.46 2.09
C ARG A 68 12.03 -14.95 1.97
N GLU A 69 12.81 -15.68 1.17
CA GLU A 69 12.74 -17.14 1.01
C GLU A 69 13.27 -17.87 2.25
N LEU A 70 14.37 -17.39 2.84
CA LEU A 70 15.01 -18.03 3.99
C LEU A 70 14.33 -17.72 5.33
N PHE A 71 13.79 -16.50 5.49
CA PHE A 71 13.16 -16.05 6.73
C PHE A 71 11.62 -16.02 6.67
N GLY A 72 11.05 -16.29 5.49
CA GLY A 72 9.62 -16.12 5.24
C GLY A 72 9.25 -14.65 5.04
N GLY A 73 8.37 -14.37 4.08
CA GLY A 73 7.82 -13.02 3.93
C GLY A 73 6.90 -12.70 5.11
N THR A 74 7.26 -11.73 5.95
CA THR A 74 6.35 -11.16 6.96
C THR A 74 5.25 -10.39 6.22
N VAL A 75 4.16 -11.07 5.87
CA VAL A 75 2.97 -10.42 5.33
C VAL A 75 2.17 -9.88 6.51
N ILE A 76 2.27 -8.58 6.74
CA ILE A 76 1.50 -7.91 7.79
C ILE A 76 0.11 -7.61 7.24
N LEU A 77 -0.93 -8.23 7.80
CA LEU A 77 -2.32 -7.92 7.49
C LEU A 77 -2.82 -6.84 8.45
N GLY A 78 -2.94 -5.60 7.97
CA GLY A 78 -3.50 -4.49 8.76
C GLY A 78 -5.02 -4.54 8.82
N MET A 79 -5.61 -4.59 10.02
CA MET A 79 -7.05 -4.45 10.25
C MET A 79 -7.35 -3.11 10.91
N ALA A 80 -8.23 -2.31 10.29
CA ALA A 80 -8.69 -1.05 10.86
C ALA A 80 -10.08 -1.23 11.49
N TYR A 81 -10.19 -0.99 12.79
CA TYR A 81 -11.46 -1.02 13.52
C TYR A 81 -11.99 0.40 13.75
N ARG A 82 -13.28 0.62 13.50
CA ARG A 82 -13.99 1.85 13.86
C ARG A 82 -14.97 1.55 14.99
N PRO A 83 -14.85 2.22 16.15
CA PRO A 83 -15.78 2.05 17.27
C PRO A 83 -17.18 2.55 16.90
N VAL A 84 -18.21 1.79 17.30
CA VAL A 84 -19.62 2.09 16.97
C VAL A 84 -20.17 3.23 17.84
N ASP A 85 -19.69 3.32 19.07
CA ASP A 85 -20.02 4.36 20.04
C ASP A 85 -19.18 5.64 19.87
N GLY A 86 -18.23 5.64 18.92
CA GLY A 86 -17.35 6.78 18.63
C GLY A 86 -16.22 6.96 19.64
N ASP A 87 -16.11 6.09 20.65
CA ASP A 87 -15.06 6.10 21.65
C ASP A 87 -14.24 4.81 21.55
N LEU A 88 -12.95 4.96 21.26
CA LEU A 88 -12.05 3.83 21.07
C LEU A 88 -11.72 3.11 22.38
N PHE A 89 -11.71 3.85 23.50
CA PHE A 89 -11.31 3.35 24.82
C PHE A 89 -12.50 2.99 25.71
N SER A 90 -13.71 2.97 25.15
CA SER A 90 -14.88 2.50 25.88
C SER A 90 -14.74 1.01 26.19
N GLU A 91 -15.37 0.58 27.30
CA GLU A 91 -15.46 -0.83 27.66
C GLU A 91 -16.02 -1.69 26.51
N ARG A 92 -17.00 -1.15 25.78
CA ARG A 92 -17.66 -1.84 24.66
C ARG A 92 -16.72 -2.01 23.46
N SER A 93 -15.96 -0.97 23.11
CA SER A 93 -15.03 -0.98 21.98
C SER A 93 -13.80 -1.83 22.29
N LEU A 94 -13.22 -1.68 23.47
CA LEU A 94 -12.10 -2.51 23.92
C LEU A 94 -12.52 -3.96 24.12
N GLY A 95 -13.71 -4.23 24.63
CA GLY A 95 -14.24 -5.60 24.74
C GLY A 95 -14.50 -6.26 23.38
N ALA A 96 -14.94 -5.50 22.39
CA ALA A 96 -15.06 -5.99 21.01
C ALA A 96 -13.67 -6.33 20.43
N LEU A 97 -12.68 -5.46 20.64
CA LEU A 97 -11.31 -5.68 20.19
C LEU A 97 -10.66 -6.89 20.88
N GLN A 98 -10.84 -7.03 22.20
CA GLN A 98 -10.36 -8.17 22.99
C GLN A 98 -10.96 -9.50 22.50
N ASN A 99 -12.26 -9.52 22.21
CA ASN A 99 -12.91 -10.72 21.69
C ASN A 99 -12.37 -11.11 20.30
N ILE A 100 -12.21 -10.13 19.40
CA ILE A 100 -11.61 -10.37 18.09
C ILE A 100 -10.18 -10.90 18.24
N HIS A 101 -9.36 -10.23 19.06
CA HIS A 101 -7.98 -10.64 19.32
C HIS A 101 -7.91 -12.09 19.83
N LYS A 102 -8.73 -12.43 20.83
CA LYS A 102 -8.79 -13.77 21.40
C LYS A 102 -9.23 -14.84 20.40
N VAL A 103 -10.26 -14.56 19.59
CA VAL A 103 -10.70 -15.50 18.55
C VAL A 103 -9.57 -15.73 17.53
N LEU A 104 -8.88 -14.68 17.10
CA LEU A 104 -7.78 -14.83 16.15
C LEU A 104 -6.58 -15.59 16.77
N ASP A 105 -6.27 -15.34 18.03
CA ASP A 105 -5.19 -16.01 18.75
C ASP A 105 -5.48 -17.50 18.98
N GLU A 106 -6.72 -17.83 19.36
CA GLU A 106 -7.20 -19.21 19.49
C GLU A 106 -7.19 -19.94 18.14
N GLU A 107 -7.67 -19.31 17.06
CA GLU A 107 -7.65 -19.88 15.72
C GLU A 107 -6.23 -20.06 15.17
N THR A 108 -5.31 -19.17 15.53
CA THR A 108 -3.87 -19.29 15.20
C THR A 108 -3.28 -20.51 15.89
N THR A 109 -3.58 -20.70 17.18
CA THR A 109 -3.09 -21.84 17.97
C THR A 109 -3.69 -23.17 17.48
N ASN A 110 -4.99 -23.20 17.19
CA ASN A 110 -5.71 -24.39 16.72
C ASN A 110 -5.45 -24.72 15.24
N GLY A 111 -5.09 -23.73 14.43
CA GLY A 111 -4.81 -23.87 13.00
C GLY A 111 -3.52 -24.62 12.68
N VAL A 112 -2.58 -24.73 13.63
CA VAL A 112 -1.34 -25.51 13.47
C VAL A 112 -1.63 -27.00 13.20
N ASP A 113 -2.70 -27.53 13.80
CA ASP A 113 -3.07 -28.96 13.71
C ASP A 113 -4.15 -29.26 12.65
N ASN A 114 -4.69 -28.23 11.98
CA ASN A 114 -5.79 -28.40 11.01
C ASN A 114 -5.47 -27.80 9.63
N PRO A 115 -5.16 -28.63 8.61
CA PRO A 115 -4.76 -28.16 7.27
C PRO A 115 -5.87 -27.42 6.49
N ASP A 116 -7.14 -27.49 6.93
CA ASP A 116 -8.23 -26.72 6.33
C ASP A 116 -8.41 -25.32 6.95
N ASN A 117 -7.71 -25.00 8.04
CA ASN A 117 -7.81 -23.69 8.68
C ASN A 117 -6.82 -22.69 8.07
N SER A 118 -7.32 -21.72 7.31
CA SER A 118 -6.49 -20.66 6.71
C SER A 118 -5.83 -19.73 7.74
N PHE A 119 -6.35 -19.69 8.99
CA PHE A 119 -5.77 -18.91 10.09
C PHE A 119 -4.53 -19.55 10.72
N GLY A 120 -4.24 -20.84 10.44
CA GLY A 120 -2.99 -21.48 10.88
C GLY A 120 -1.73 -20.94 10.21
N LEU A 121 -1.87 -20.07 9.21
CA LEU A 121 -0.76 -19.34 8.59
C LEU A 121 -0.41 -18.03 9.33
N LEU A 122 -1.25 -17.60 10.27
CA LEU A 122 -0.94 -16.47 11.13
C LEU A 122 0.14 -16.91 12.12
N SER A 123 1.19 -16.10 12.28
CA SER A 123 2.24 -16.37 13.27
C SER A 123 1.99 -15.65 14.59
N GLU A 124 1.38 -14.46 14.52
CA GLU A 124 1.20 -13.57 15.65
C GLU A 124 0.04 -12.59 15.36
N VAL A 125 -0.69 -12.23 16.41
CA VAL A 125 -1.76 -11.23 16.37
C VAL A 125 -1.36 -10.08 17.29
N GLU A 126 -1.23 -8.86 16.76
CA GLU A 126 -0.92 -7.67 17.54
C GLU A 126 -2.11 -6.70 17.52
N SER A 127 -2.47 -6.13 18.68
CA SER A 127 -3.55 -5.17 18.84
C SER A 127 -3.28 -4.21 20.00
N LEU A 128 -4.17 -3.23 20.22
CA LEU A 128 -4.09 -2.34 21.38
C LEU A 128 -4.18 -3.09 22.72
N ILE A 129 -4.64 -4.34 22.70
CA ILE A 129 -4.77 -5.16 23.91
C ILE A 129 -3.40 -5.61 24.43
N ASN A 130 -2.52 -6.10 23.53
CA ASN A 130 -1.22 -6.69 23.88
C ASN A 130 -0.01 -5.82 23.49
N THR A 131 -0.24 -4.62 22.94
CA THR A 131 0.88 -3.71 22.62
C THR A 131 1.61 -3.28 23.89
N THR A 132 2.94 -3.16 23.81
CA THR A 132 3.78 -2.88 24.98
C THR A 132 3.73 -1.39 25.35
N TYR A 133 3.39 -1.10 26.60
CA TYR A 133 3.48 0.21 27.23
C TYR A 133 4.65 0.24 28.22
N ILE A 134 5.51 1.24 28.06
CA ILE A 134 6.70 1.44 28.89
C ILE A 134 6.43 2.60 29.83
N GLU A 135 6.44 2.33 31.14
CA GLU A 135 6.30 3.35 32.17
C GLU A 135 7.56 3.43 33.02
N VAL A 136 7.95 4.66 33.37
CA VAL A 136 9.05 4.92 34.29
C VAL A 136 8.47 5.27 35.65
N GLU A 137 8.67 4.37 36.63
CA GLU A 137 8.24 4.55 38.01
C GLU A 137 9.48 4.76 38.89
N GLY A 138 9.81 6.03 39.14
CA GLY A 138 11.03 6.43 39.85
C GLY A 138 12.30 6.09 39.07
N ASP A 139 13.14 5.22 39.65
CA ASP A 139 14.36 4.69 39.02
C ASP A 139 14.14 3.36 38.29
N SER A 140 12.90 2.89 38.18
CA SER A 140 12.56 1.61 37.55
C SER A 140 11.80 1.81 36.24
N ILE A 141 12.09 0.96 35.25
CA ILE A 141 11.37 0.88 33.98
C ILE A 141 10.49 -0.36 34.04
N ARG A 142 9.19 -0.19 33.85
CA ARG A 142 8.22 -1.29 33.79
C ARG A 142 7.66 -1.41 32.38
N PHE A 143 7.72 -2.63 31.86
CA PHE A 143 7.04 -3.03 30.64
C PHE A 143 5.74 -3.71 31.04
N ARG A 144 4.62 -3.23 30.52
CA ARG A 144 3.31 -3.86 30.70
C ARG A 144 2.53 -3.79 29.39
N ASP A 145 1.45 -4.54 29.30
CA ASP A 145 0.50 -4.38 28.20
C ASP A 145 -0.22 -3.04 28.34
N PHE A 146 -0.55 -2.40 27.22
CA PHE A 146 -1.19 -1.09 27.22
C PHE A 146 -2.58 -1.15 27.86
N ILE A 147 -3.44 -2.08 27.39
CA ILE A 147 -4.75 -2.36 27.99
C ILE A 147 -4.70 -3.65 28.82
N GLY A 148 -4.13 -4.72 28.24
CA GLY A 148 -4.10 -6.05 28.85
C GLY A 148 -5.49 -6.69 28.96
N GLU A 149 -5.62 -7.69 29.83
CA GLU A 149 -6.86 -8.47 30.00
C GLU A 149 -7.97 -7.74 30.78
N ASN A 150 -7.61 -6.73 31.58
CA ASN A 150 -8.54 -6.03 32.44
C ASN A 150 -9.07 -4.77 31.76
N LEU A 151 -10.29 -4.84 31.22
CA LEU A 151 -10.96 -3.71 30.60
C LEU A 151 -11.29 -2.61 31.62
N PRO A 152 -11.24 -1.32 31.22
CA PRO A 152 -11.66 -0.22 32.08
C PRO A 152 -13.16 -0.35 32.37
N GLN A 153 -13.51 -0.46 33.65
CA GLN A 153 -14.90 -0.62 34.11
C GLN A 153 -15.60 0.73 34.34
N SER A 154 -14.87 1.84 34.24
CA SER A 154 -15.43 3.18 34.42
C SER A 154 -14.98 4.16 33.33
N PRO A 155 -15.82 5.17 33.02
CA PRO A 155 -15.43 6.25 32.11
C PRO A 155 -14.21 7.05 32.58
N GLU A 156 -13.94 7.07 33.89
CA GLU A 156 -12.75 7.74 34.42
C GLU A 156 -11.47 6.96 34.14
N GLN A 157 -11.51 5.62 34.22
CA GLN A 157 -10.37 4.78 33.85
C GLN A 157 -10.10 4.82 32.35
N SER A 158 -11.16 4.86 31.53
CA SER A 158 -11.05 5.03 30.08
C SER A 158 -10.35 6.33 29.67
N ARG A 159 -10.57 7.42 30.41
CA ARG A 159 -9.92 8.73 30.18
C ARG A 159 -8.46 8.82 30.61
N LEU A 160 -7.99 7.86 31.40
CA LEU A 160 -6.61 7.80 31.88
C LEU A 160 -5.70 7.02 30.92
N LEU A 161 -6.27 6.41 29.88
CA LEU A 161 -5.60 5.73 28.76
C LEU A 161 -5.38 6.71 27.59
#